data_AF-D2BIU3-F1
#
_entry.id   AF-D2BIU3-F1
#
_cell.length_a   1.000
_cell.length_b   1.000
_cell.length_c   1.000
_cell.angle_alpha   90.00
_cell.angle_beta   90.00
_cell.angle_gamma   90.00
#
_symmetry.space_group_name_H-M   'P 1'
#
loop_
_entity.id
_entity.type
_entity.pdbx_description
1 polymer ?
#
loop_
_entity_poly.entity_id
_entity_poly.type
_entity_poly.pdbx_seq_one_letter_code
_entity_poly.pdbx_strand_id
1 'polypeptide(L)'
;MNVKNNPEFDDILNECLDRILINGQDLESCLRLYPDQAVELAPLLKTATGIDALASGCKPSESFKAKSRYEFMSALNESKHKKGFFKWRLQWATGLVSAIMLLFVSGGGVAVAASGSMPDNPLYSVKLATEELWLSFSFGEEGKINAMNKIADRRVAEIIYLADTNQVSLLRQTNDKLNLALSAMANLIGAEDSVMSAANSQGRDDTILTAPAANLPDKSFGLTESSGSSVNITQNDIILSAIANQNALNLALERASDDVREDMAWVIANAIAAYQRILNAMNIP
;
A
#
# COMPACT_ATOMS: atom_id res chain seq x y z
N MET A 1 12.02 5.03 -45.18
CA MET A 1 12.29 4.77 -43.74
C MET A 1 12.24 6.10 -43.00
N ASN A 2 11.57 6.16 -41.85
CA ASN A 2 11.35 7.38 -41.08
C ASN A 2 12.44 7.50 -40.00
N VAL A 3 13.53 8.21 -40.32
CA VAL A 3 14.76 8.33 -39.50
C VAL A 3 14.63 9.37 -38.38
N LYS A 4 13.51 10.10 -38.31
CA LYS A 4 13.33 11.28 -37.43
C LYS A 4 13.38 11.03 -35.91
N ASN A 5 13.58 9.81 -35.42
CA ASN A 5 13.73 9.48 -34.00
C ASN A 5 14.70 8.30 -33.79
N ASN A 6 15.89 8.34 -34.38
CA ASN A 6 16.96 7.35 -34.11
C ASN A 6 17.96 7.97 -33.11
N PRO A 7 18.13 7.42 -31.88
CA PRO A 7 19.05 7.98 -30.89
C PRO A 7 20.49 8.10 -31.40
N GLU A 8 20.89 7.19 -32.29
CA GLU A 8 22.21 7.24 -32.93
C GLU A 8 22.39 8.48 -33.84
N PHE A 9 21.32 8.93 -34.50
CA PHE A 9 21.37 10.14 -35.33
C PHE A 9 21.46 11.40 -34.48
N ASP A 10 20.71 11.46 -33.37
CA ASP A 10 20.72 12.60 -32.44
C ASP A 10 22.11 12.75 -31.78
N ASP A 11 22.75 11.63 -31.42
CA ASP A 11 24.11 11.61 -30.89
C ASP A 11 25.13 12.12 -31.93
N ILE A 12 25.02 11.67 -33.19
CA ILE A 12 25.88 12.14 -34.29
C ILE A 12 25.67 13.65 -34.54
N LEU A 13 24.43 14.12 -34.53
CA LEU A 13 24.10 15.52 -34.71
C LEU A 13 24.69 16.38 -33.58
N ASN A 14 24.52 15.97 -32.32
CA ASN A 14 25.07 16.67 -31.15
C ASN A 14 26.60 16.75 -31.21
N GLU A 15 27.27 15.65 -31.53
CA GLU A 15 28.72 15.62 -31.70
C GLU A 15 29.19 16.58 -32.81
N CYS A 16 28.46 16.65 -33.92
CA CYS A 16 28.76 17.59 -35.00
C CYS A 16 28.55 19.05 -34.56
N LEU A 17 27.50 19.34 -33.78
CA LEU A 17 27.24 20.69 -33.26
C LEU A 17 28.33 21.15 -32.28
N ASP A 18 28.79 20.29 -31.38
CA ASP A 18 29.88 20.61 -30.47
C ASP A 18 31.18 20.92 -31.23
N ARG A 19 31.50 20.12 -32.25
CA ARG A 19 32.68 20.36 -33.09
C ARG A 19 32.62 21.67 -33.84
N ILE A 20 31.45 22.07 -34.35
CA ILE A 20 31.31 23.29 -35.13
C ILE A 20 31.21 24.52 -34.22
N LEU A 21 30.34 24.50 -33.22
CA LEU A 21 30.02 25.66 -32.38
C LEU A 21 31.05 25.92 -31.27
N ILE A 22 31.65 24.86 -30.72
CA ILE A 22 32.62 24.98 -29.61
C ILE A 22 34.04 24.93 -30.15
N ASN A 23 34.34 23.96 -31.03
CA ASN A 23 35.70 23.73 -31.52
C ASN A 23 36.03 24.45 -32.84
N GLY A 24 35.04 25.11 -33.46
CA GLY A 24 35.23 25.91 -34.66
C GLY A 24 35.55 25.11 -35.93
N GLN A 25 35.19 23.82 -35.98
CA GLN A 25 35.37 23.01 -37.18
C GLN A 25 34.40 23.43 -38.29
N ASP A 26 34.79 23.20 -39.55
CA ASP A 26 33.93 23.47 -40.69
C ASP A 26 32.87 22.37 -40.91
N LEU A 27 31.75 22.77 -41.49
CA LEU A 27 30.59 21.91 -41.76
C LEU A 27 30.96 20.72 -42.67
N GLU A 28 31.79 20.92 -43.68
CA GLU A 28 32.14 19.90 -44.66
C GLU A 28 32.98 18.78 -44.03
N SER A 29 33.88 19.13 -43.10
CA SER A 29 34.66 18.19 -42.31
C SER A 29 33.77 17.28 -41.46
N CYS A 30 32.71 17.81 -40.85
CA CYS A 30 31.73 17.00 -40.11
C CYS A 30 30.93 16.06 -41.03
N LEU A 31 30.50 16.53 -42.21
CA LEU A 31 29.74 15.71 -43.16
C LEU A 31 30.58 14.58 -43.78
N ARG A 32 31.91 14.75 -43.89
CA ARG A 32 32.81 13.70 -44.39
C ARG A 32 33.00 12.55 -43.39
N LEU A 33 32.81 12.79 -42.09
CA LEU A 33 32.92 11.76 -41.06
C LEU A 33 31.70 10.81 -41.06
N TYR A 34 30.55 11.29 -41.55
CA TYR A 34 29.28 10.57 -41.56
C TYR A 34 28.61 10.63 -42.94
N PRO A 35 29.21 10.00 -43.98
CA PRO A 35 28.76 10.12 -45.36
C PRO A 35 27.36 9.53 -45.59
N ASP A 36 26.98 8.50 -44.83
CA ASP A 36 25.68 7.82 -44.97
C ASP A 36 24.52 8.70 -44.46
N GLN A 37 24.78 9.57 -43.48
CA GLN A 37 23.80 10.47 -42.86
C GLN A 37 23.93 11.93 -43.37
N ALA A 38 24.91 12.21 -44.25
CA ALA A 38 25.24 13.56 -44.68
C ALA A 38 24.07 14.32 -45.32
N VAL A 39 23.20 13.61 -46.06
CA VAL A 39 22.02 14.20 -46.72
C VAL A 39 21.02 14.75 -45.70
N GLU A 40 20.86 14.08 -44.56
CA GLU A 40 19.92 14.48 -43.50
C GLU A 40 20.55 15.45 -42.48
N LEU A 41 21.85 15.33 -42.20
CA LEU A 41 22.58 16.21 -41.28
C LEU A 41 22.79 17.62 -41.83
N ALA A 42 23.09 17.74 -43.13
CA ALA A 42 23.44 19.01 -43.76
C ALA A 42 22.43 20.16 -43.52
N PRO A 43 21.10 19.98 -43.70
CA PRO A 43 20.15 21.07 -43.44
C PRO A 43 20.08 21.46 -41.97
N LEU A 44 20.16 20.51 -41.03
CA LEU A 44 20.08 20.78 -39.59
C LEU A 44 21.30 21.55 -39.10
N LEU A 45 22.50 21.11 -39.48
CA LEU A 45 23.73 21.80 -39.12
C LEU A 45 23.79 23.21 -39.73
N LYS A 46 23.37 23.37 -40.98
CA LYS A 46 23.30 24.69 -41.62
C LYS A 46 22.37 25.66 -40.89
N THR A 47 21.25 25.18 -40.35
CA THR A 47 20.35 26.01 -39.53
C THR A 47 20.99 26.41 -38.21
N ALA A 48 21.63 25.48 -37.50
CA ALA A 48 22.29 25.76 -36.23
C ALA A 48 23.43 26.77 -36.38
N THR A 49 24.29 26.61 -37.40
CA THR A 49 25.36 27.57 -37.70
C THR A 49 24.83 28.94 -38.11
N GLY A 50 23.67 28.98 -38.77
CA GLY A 50 23.02 30.25 -39.13
C GLY A 50 22.50 31.01 -37.91
N ILE A 51 21.96 30.30 -36.92
CA ILE A 51 21.50 30.89 -35.65
C ILE A 51 22.69 31.39 -34.83
N ASP A 52 23.78 30.61 -34.74
CA ASP A 52 24.97 30.99 -34.01
C ASP A 52 25.66 32.24 -34.60
N ALA A 53 25.73 32.34 -35.93
CA ALA A 53 26.24 33.53 -36.61
C ALA A 53 25.41 34.79 -36.29
N LEU A 54 24.09 34.65 -36.13
CA LEU A 54 23.20 35.74 -35.71
C LEU A 54 23.36 36.07 -34.22
N ALA A 55 23.52 35.05 -33.38
CA ALA A 55 23.64 35.18 -31.92
C ALA A 55 25.00 35.73 -31.47
N SER A 56 26.08 35.49 -32.24
CA SER A 56 27.43 36.00 -31.99
C SER A 56 27.51 37.53 -31.94
N GLY A 57 26.54 38.24 -32.53
CA GLY A 57 26.39 39.69 -32.42
C GLY A 57 25.72 40.16 -31.12
N CYS A 58 25.13 39.26 -30.34
CA CYS A 58 24.36 39.57 -29.13
C CYS A 58 25.20 39.36 -27.87
N LYS A 59 26.29 40.10 -27.73
CA LYS A 59 27.09 40.08 -26.49
C LYS A 59 26.43 40.99 -25.44
N PRO A 60 26.06 40.50 -24.25
CA PRO A 60 25.47 41.33 -23.21
C PRO A 60 26.44 42.45 -22.79
N SER A 61 25.91 43.64 -22.52
CA SER A 61 26.73 44.79 -22.12
C SER A 61 27.43 44.53 -20.79
N GLU A 62 28.64 45.09 -20.61
CA GLU A 62 29.42 44.95 -19.37
C GLU A 62 28.65 45.45 -18.13
N SER A 63 27.81 46.48 -18.29
CA SER A 63 26.95 46.99 -17.23
C SER A 63 25.85 46.01 -16.81
N PHE A 64 25.27 45.27 -17.77
CA PHE A 64 24.29 44.22 -17.48
C PHE A 64 24.95 43.05 -16.73
N LYS A 65 26.14 42.63 -17.18
CA LYS A 65 26.90 41.55 -16.54
C LYS A 65 27.32 41.89 -15.12
N ALA A 66 27.75 43.13 -14.88
CA ALA A 66 28.09 43.62 -13.55
C ALA A 66 26.87 43.65 -12.62
N LYS A 67 25.73 44.13 -13.11
CA LYS A 67 24.46 44.17 -12.36
C LYS A 67 23.98 42.76 -11.99
N SER A 68 23.95 41.83 -12.95
CA SER A 68 23.52 40.44 -12.69
C SER A 68 24.44 39.74 -11.69
N ARG A 69 25.76 39.98 -11.75
CA ARG A 69 26.72 39.46 -10.76
C ARG A 69 26.45 40.02 -9.37
N TYR A 70 26.19 41.31 -9.27
CA TYR A 70 25.88 41.96 -8.00
C TYR A 70 24.59 41.39 -7.38
N GLU A 71 23.51 41.31 -8.14
CA GLU A 71 22.21 40.78 -7.66
C GLU A 71 22.30 39.30 -7.24
N PHE A 72 23.04 38.48 -7.98
CA PHE A 72 23.26 37.08 -7.63
C PHE A 72 24.08 36.94 -6.34
N MET A 73 25.14 37.73 -6.19
CA MET A 73 25.96 37.71 -4.97
C MET A 73 25.21 38.25 -3.75
N SER A 74 24.36 39.27 -3.91
CA SER A 74 23.55 39.81 -2.81
C SER A 74 22.50 38.81 -2.34
N ALA A 75 21.82 38.11 -3.26
CA ALA A 75 20.85 37.06 -2.90
C ALA A 75 21.52 35.89 -2.16
N LEU A 76 22.73 35.50 -2.58
CA LEU A 76 23.50 34.49 -1.85
C LEU A 76 23.94 34.96 -0.47
N ASN A 77 24.28 36.23 -0.29
CA ASN A 77 24.71 36.75 1.01
C ASN A 77 23.53 36.86 1.99
N GLU A 78 22.35 37.24 1.51
CA GLU A 78 21.11 37.30 2.30
C GLU A 78 20.68 35.89 2.80
N SER A 79 20.95 34.85 2.01
CA SER A 79 20.67 33.46 2.38
C SER A 79 21.57 32.89 3.49
N LYS A 80 22.74 33.50 3.78
CA LYS A 80 23.71 32.98 4.76
C LYS A 80 23.30 33.21 6.22
N HIS A 81 22.37 34.13 6.50
CA HIS A 81 21.96 34.49 7.86
C HIS A 81 20.93 33.55 8.51
N LYS A 82 20.43 32.51 7.81
CA LYS A 82 19.43 31.56 8.34
C LYS A 82 19.95 30.13 8.58
N LYS A 83 21.27 29.95 8.75
CA LYS A 83 21.89 28.60 8.90
C LYS A 83 21.87 28.00 10.31
N GLY A 84 21.51 28.75 11.35
CA GLY A 84 21.52 28.28 12.75
C GLY A 84 20.34 27.36 13.13
N PHE A 85 19.12 27.77 12.80
CA PHE A 85 17.90 27.03 13.18
C PHE A 85 17.68 25.73 12.39
N PHE A 86 18.19 25.65 11.16
CA PHE A 86 18.02 24.48 10.30
C PHE A 86 18.92 23.31 10.71
N LYS A 87 20.16 23.59 11.16
CA LYS A 87 21.08 22.56 11.67
C LYS A 87 20.62 21.95 12.99
N TRP A 88 20.00 22.75 13.87
CA TRP A 88 19.46 22.24 15.14
C TRP A 88 18.30 21.28 14.89
N ARG A 89 17.32 21.62 14.04
CA ARG A 89 16.20 20.71 13.68
C ARG A 89 16.68 19.42 12.99
N LEU A 90 17.74 19.50 12.18
CA LEU A 90 18.28 18.33 11.48
C LEU A 90 19.00 17.34 12.41
N GLN A 91 19.60 17.81 13.52
CA GLN A 91 20.25 16.93 14.50
C GLN A 91 19.25 16.11 15.33
N TRP A 92 18.09 16.68 15.69
CA TRP A 92 17.01 15.90 16.31
C TRP A 92 16.44 14.87 15.34
N ALA A 93 16.34 15.20 14.04
CA ALA A 93 15.85 14.26 13.03
C ALA A 93 16.75 13.02 12.88
N THR A 94 18.08 13.19 12.89
CA THR A 94 19.01 12.05 12.89
C THR A 94 18.94 11.22 14.17
N GLY A 95 18.77 11.87 15.33
CA GLY A 95 18.57 11.17 16.60
C GLY A 95 17.28 10.33 16.59
N LEU A 96 16.19 10.90 16.09
CA LEU A 96 14.87 10.26 16.03
C LEU A 96 14.87 9.08 15.03
N VAL A 97 15.51 9.23 13.86
CA VAL A 97 15.67 8.13 12.89
C VAL A 97 16.53 7.01 13.48
N SER A 98 17.64 7.33 14.16
CA SER A 98 18.48 6.32 14.80
C SER A 98 17.75 5.60 15.95
N ALA A 99 16.94 6.31 16.73
CA ALA A 99 16.12 5.74 17.79
C ALA A 99 15.00 4.85 17.23
N ILE A 100 14.33 5.26 16.15
CA ILE A 100 13.33 4.43 15.45
C ILE A 100 14.01 3.18 14.88
N MET A 101 15.18 3.33 14.24
CA MET A 101 15.91 2.20 13.66
C MET A 101 16.38 1.22 14.75
N LEU A 102 16.88 1.74 15.89
CA LEU A 102 17.24 0.93 17.05
C LEU A 102 16.02 0.23 17.65
N LEU A 103 14.87 0.93 17.73
CA LEU A 103 13.60 0.38 18.20
C LEU A 103 13.04 -0.67 17.24
N PHE A 104 13.25 -0.54 15.93
CA PHE A 104 12.89 -1.57 14.95
C PHE A 104 13.83 -2.79 15.01
N VAL A 105 15.13 -2.57 15.20
CA VAL A 105 16.12 -3.66 15.32
C VAL A 105 15.97 -4.43 16.64
N SER A 106 15.59 -3.75 17.73
CA SER A 106 15.34 -4.39 19.03
C SER A 106 13.89 -4.87 19.20
N GLY A 107 12.91 -4.16 18.64
CA GLY A 107 11.47 -4.45 18.78
C GLY A 107 10.92 -5.40 17.74
N GLY A 108 11.53 -5.50 16.55
CA GLY A 108 11.11 -6.44 15.51
C GLY A 108 11.24 -7.90 15.95
N GLY A 109 12.26 -8.24 16.73
CA GLY A 109 12.45 -9.58 17.30
C GLY A 109 11.41 -9.95 18.35
N VAL A 110 11.00 -8.99 19.18
CA VAL A 110 9.99 -9.21 20.23
C VAL A 110 8.60 -9.38 19.62
N ALA A 111 8.25 -8.61 18.58
CA ALA A 111 6.96 -8.75 17.91
C ALA A 111 6.82 -10.11 17.18
N VAL A 112 7.87 -10.58 16.50
CA VAL A 112 7.88 -11.89 15.84
C VAL A 112 7.83 -13.02 16.88
N ALA A 113 8.61 -12.94 17.96
CA ALA A 113 8.58 -13.94 19.03
C ALA A 113 7.25 -13.94 19.82
N ALA A 114 6.63 -12.78 20.04
CA ALA A 114 5.35 -12.64 20.73
C ALA A 114 4.18 -13.19 19.91
N SER A 115 4.26 -13.19 18.58
CA SER A 115 3.19 -13.74 17.73
C SER A 115 2.86 -15.22 18.06
N GLY A 116 3.87 -15.99 18.47
CA GLY A 116 3.74 -17.39 18.91
C GLY A 116 3.59 -17.59 20.41
N SER A 117 3.47 -16.52 21.22
CA SER A 117 3.35 -16.67 22.68
C SER A 117 1.99 -17.23 23.06
N MET A 118 1.98 -18.17 24.01
CA MET A 118 0.77 -18.74 24.61
C MET A 118 0.23 -17.86 25.76
N PRO A 119 -1.05 -18.04 26.17
CA PRO A 119 -1.69 -17.17 27.16
C PRO A 119 -1.05 -17.17 28.55
N ASP A 120 -0.26 -18.18 28.87
CA ASP A 120 0.51 -18.34 30.11
C ASP A 120 1.90 -17.68 30.08
N ASN A 121 2.31 -17.13 28.93
CA ASN A 121 3.62 -16.52 28.72
C ASN A 121 3.57 -14.99 28.93
N PRO A 122 4.57 -14.36 29.58
CA PRO A 122 4.64 -12.91 29.76
C PRO A 122 4.60 -12.10 28.46
N LEU A 123 5.06 -12.65 27.33
CA LEU A 123 4.99 -11.99 26.02
C LEU A 123 3.57 -11.91 25.43
N TYR A 124 2.59 -12.58 26.03
CA TYR A 124 1.22 -12.60 25.54
C TYR A 124 0.55 -11.22 25.52
N SER A 125 0.85 -10.36 26.50
CA SER A 125 0.36 -8.98 26.49
C SER A 125 0.85 -8.20 25.27
N VAL A 126 2.09 -8.48 24.82
CA VAL A 126 2.66 -7.87 23.61
C VAL A 126 1.97 -8.42 22.36
N LYS A 127 1.62 -9.71 22.33
CA LYS A 127 0.81 -10.31 21.26
C LYS A 127 -0.53 -9.59 21.11
N LEU A 128 -1.27 -9.44 22.21
CA LEU A 128 -2.58 -8.78 22.21
C LEU A 128 -2.48 -7.33 21.71
N ALA A 129 -1.49 -6.58 22.20
CA ALA A 129 -1.27 -5.20 21.75
C ALA A 129 -0.90 -5.12 20.25
N THR A 130 -0.09 -6.07 19.76
CA THR A 130 0.29 -6.14 18.34
C THR A 130 -0.91 -6.46 17.46
N GLU A 131 -1.80 -7.35 17.92
CA GLU A 131 -3.03 -7.71 17.22
C GLU A 131 -4.03 -6.53 17.17
N GLU A 132 -4.16 -5.77 18.26
CA GLU A 132 -5.00 -4.57 18.30
C GLU A 132 -4.50 -3.47 17.35
N LEU A 133 -3.19 -3.28 17.28
CA LEU A 133 -2.58 -2.38 16.29
C LEU A 133 -2.88 -2.88 14.88
N TRP A 134 -2.70 -4.18 14.61
CA TRP A 134 -2.96 -4.74 13.29
C TRP A 134 -4.43 -4.61 12.87
N LEU A 135 -5.38 -4.78 13.80
CA LEU A 135 -6.80 -4.49 13.57
C LEU A 135 -7.05 -3.01 13.27
N SER A 136 -6.38 -2.11 13.98
CA SER A 136 -6.52 -0.65 13.78
C SER A 136 -5.96 -0.17 12.43
N PHE A 137 -4.92 -0.85 11.93
CA PHE A 137 -4.32 -0.58 10.62
C PHE A 137 -4.95 -1.37 9.47
N SER A 138 -5.86 -2.31 9.76
CA SER A 138 -6.62 -3.02 8.74
C SER A 138 -7.69 -2.09 8.17
N PHE A 139 -7.45 -1.60 6.95
CA PHE A 139 -8.37 -0.72 6.24
C PHE A 139 -9.47 -1.53 5.53
N GLY A 140 -10.69 -0.96 5.49
CA GLY A 140 -11.87 -1.61 4.91
C GLY A 140 -12.54 -2.62 5.83
N GLU A 141 -13.80 -2.94 5.56
CA GLU A 141 -14.57 -3.95 6.29
C GLU A 141 -13.98 -5.35 6.04
N GLU A 142 -13.68 -5.66 4.78
CA GLU A 142 -13.03 -6.92 4.37
C GLU A 142 -11.70 -7.16 5.10
N GLY A 143 -10.84 -6.14 5.19
CA GLY A 143 -9.54 -6.24 5.88
C GLY A 143 -9.69 -6.52 7.38
N LYS A 144 -10.66 -5.86 8.03
CA LYS A 144 -10.97 -6.10 9.44
C LYS A 144 -11.53 -7.49 9.67
N ILE A 145 -12.46 -7.95 8.83
CA ILE A 145 -13.04 -9.29 8.90
C ILE A 145 -11.94 -10.35 8.79
N ASN A 146 -11.02 -10.22 7.82
CA ASN A 146 -9.89 -11.14 7.66
C ASN A 146 -8.97 -11.16 8.88
N ALA A 147 -8.63 -9.99 9.43
CA ALA A 147 -7.80 -9.89 10.63
C ALA A 147 -8.49 -10.54 11.85
N MET A 148 -9.79 -10.34 12.01
CA MET A 148 -10.59 -10.95 13.08
C MET A 148 -10.69 -12.47 12.91
N ASN A 149 -10.79 -12.97 11.69
CA ASN A 149 -10.81 -14.40 11.41
C ASN A 149 -9.52 -15.07 11.84
N LYS A 150 -8.37 -14.46 11.50
CA LYS A 150 -7.06 -14.93 11.95
C LYS A 150 -6.88 -14.87 13.46
N ILE A 151 -7.46 -13.87 14.13
CA ILE A 151 -7.45 -13.81 15.59
C ILE A 151 -8.29 -14.96 16.17
N ALA A 152 -9.45 -15.26 15.59
CA ALA A 152 -10.28 -16.40 16.02
C ALA A 152 -9.53 -17.74 15.89
N ASP A 153 -8.90 -18.00 14.75
CA ASP A 153 -8.06 -19.20 14.53
C ASP A 153 -6.99 -19.35 15.61
N ARG A 154 -6.31 -18.24 15.95
CA ARG A 154 -5.28 -18.23 17.01
C ARG A 154 -5.88 -18.53 18.37
N ARG A 155 -7.06 -17.97 18.71
CA ARG A 155 -7.71 -18.24 19.99
C ARG A 155 -8.14 -19.69 20.12
N VAL A 156 -8.58 -20.32 19.03
CA VAL A 156 -8.89 -21.75 19.01
C VAL A 156 -7.64 -22.58 19.28
N ALA A 157 -6.51 -22.28 18.63
CA ALA A 157 -5.24 -22.94 18.91
C ALA A 157 -4.78 -22.75 20.37
N GLU A 158 -4.94 -21.55 20.92
CA GLU A 158 -4.66 -21.24 22.33
C GLU A 158 -5.56 -22.04 23.29
N ILE A 159 -6.85 -22.16 23.00
CA ILE A 159 -7.80 -22.98 23.79
C ILE A 159 -7.38 -24.44 23.80
N ILE A 160 -7.00 -24.99 22.64
CA ILE A 160 -6.54 -26.38 22.53
C ILE A 160 -5.29 -26.60 23.40
N TYR A 161 -4.32 -25.69 23.33
CA TYR A 161 -3.12 -25.74 24.18
C TYR A 161 -3.46 -25.67 25.69
N LEU A 162 -4.39 -24.80 26.07
CA LEU A 162 -4.81 -24.65 27.47
C LEU A 162 -5.59 -25.86 27.98
N ALA A 163 -6.34 -26.53 27.09
CA ALA A 163 -7.01 -27.80 27.41
C ALA A 163 -5.98 -28.90 27.66
N ASP A 164 -4.97 -29.02 26.80
CA ASP A 164 -3.88 -30.00 26.93
C ASP A 164 -3.01 -29.75 28.17
N THR A 165 -2.90 -28.50 28.63
CA THR A 165 -2.10 -28.11 29.82
C THR A 165 -2.91 -27.96 31.11
N ASN A 166 -4.21 -28.28 31.11
CA ASN A 166 -5.11 -28.22 32.26
C ASN A 166 -5.21 -26.81 32.89
N GLN A 167 -5.17 -25.76 32.06
CA GLN A 167 -5.21 -24.35 32.49
C GLN A 167 -6.62 -23.77 32.38
N VAL A 168 -7.54 -24.30 33.18
CA VAL A 168 -8.98 -24.01 33.14
C VAL A 168 -9.34 -22.51 33.25
N SER A 169 -8.63 -21.74 34.08
CA SER A 169 -8.91 -20.30 34.26
C SER A 169 -8.55 -19.46 33.04
N LEU A 170 -7.46 -19.79 32.35
CA LEU A 170 -7.05 -19.15 31.11
C LEU A 170 -7.90 -19.62 29.93
N LEU A 171 -8.39 -20.85 29.97
CA LEU A 171 -9.25 -21.43 28.95
C LEU A 171 -10.55 -20.62 28.82
N ARG A 172 -11.22 -20.31 29.94
CA ARG A 172 -12.41 -19.44 29.95
C ARG A 172 -12.11 -18.03 29.43
N GLN A 173 -11.02 -17.41 29.89
CA GLN A 173 -10.62 -16.07 29.43
C GLN A 173 -10.33 -16.03 27.93
N THR A 174 -9.73 -17.09 27.38
CA THR A 174 -9.41 -17.20 25.95
C THR A 174 -10.67 -17.40 25.13
N ASN A 175 -11.64 -18.17 25.65
CA ASN A 175 -12.97 -18.31 25.05
C ASN A 175 -13.73 -16.97 25.01
N ASP A 176 -13.65 -16.15 26.07
CA ASP A 176 -14.28 -14.83 26.08
C ASP A 176 -13.70 -13.93 24.97
N LYS A 177 -12.38 -13.97 24.76
CA LYS A 177 -11.71 -13.25 23.67
C LYS A 177 -12.10 -13.77 22.29
N LEU A 178 -12.24 -15.10 22.13
CA LEU A 178 -12.75 -15.71 20.90
C LEU A 178 -14.16 -15.20 20.60
N ASN A 179 -15.06 -15.26 21.57
CA ASN A 179 -16.43 -14.77 21.42
C ASN A 179 -16.49 -13.29 21.08
N LEU A 180 -15.62 -12.47 21.67
CA LEU A 180 -15.51 -11.04 21.34
C LEU A 180 -15.11 -10.85 19.87
N ALA A 181 -14.08 -11.55 19.40
CA ALA A 181 -13.65 -11.47 18.00
C ALA A 181 -14.75 -11.92 17.03
N LEU A 182 -15.42 -13.04 17.30
CA LEU A 182 -16.48 -13.59 16.44
C LEU A 182 -17.74 -12.71 16.43
N SER A 183 -18.15 -12.17 17.58
CA SER A 183 -19.32 -11.29 17.66
C SER A 183 -19.09 -9.95 16.96
N ALA A 184 -17.91 -9.35 17.14
CA ALA A 184 -17.55 -8.13 16.43
C ALA A 184 -17.47 -8.38 14.91
N MET A 185 -17.01 -9.55 14.47
CA MET A 185 -16.98 -9.93 13.06
C MET A 185 -18.40 -10.10 12.49
N ALA A 186 -19.29 -10.80 13.20
CA ALA A 186 -20.69 -10.97 12.79
C ALA A 186 -21.41 -9.62 12.63
N ASN A 187 -21.12 -8.65 13.51
CA ASN A 187 -21.70 -7.31 13.42
C ASN A 187 -21.22 -6.55 12.17
N LEU A 188 -19.95 -6.71 11.78
CA LEU A 188 -19.44 -6.08 10.56
C LEU A 188 -20.08 -6.69 9.30
N ILE A 189 -20.14 -8.02 9.24
CA ILE A 189 -20.78 -8.74 8.12
C ILE A 189 -22.25 -8.34 7.98
N GLY A 190 -23.01 -8.36 9.09
CA GLY A 190 -24.43 -7.99 9.06
C GLY A 190 -24.70 -6.51 8.74
N ALA A 191 -23.76 -5.63 9.05
CA ALA A 191 -23.85 -4.21 8.70
C ALA A 191 -23.65 -3.99 7.19
N GLU A 192 -22.69 -4.70 6.57
CA GLU A 192 -22.40 -4.64 5.14
C GLU A 192 -23.63 -5.08 4.30
N ASP A 193 -24.27 -6.18 4.70
CA ASP A 193 -25.50 -6.68 4.07
C ASP A 193 -26.68 -5.70 4.22
N SER A 194 -26.80 -5.05 5.38
CA SER A 194 -27.86 -4.06 5.63
C SER A 194 -27.71 -2.82 4.74
N VAL A 195 -26.48 -2.36 4.50
CA VAL A 195 -26.19 -1.20 3.65
C VAL A 195 -26.40 -1.54 2.17
N MET A 196 -25.96 -2.72 1.72
CA MET A 196 -26.20 -3.17 0.34
C MET A 196 -27.69 -3.41 0.05
N SER A 197 -28.43 -3.97 1.02
CA SER A 197 -29.87 -4.18 0.92
C SER A 197 -30.64 -2.85 0.86
N ALA A 198 -30.23 -1.85 1.66
CA ALA A 198 -30.81 -0.51 1.61
C ALA A 198 -30.53 0.20 0.27
N ALA A 199 -29.31 0.11 -0.25
CA ALA A 199 -28.94 0.71 -1.54
C ALA A 199 -29.72 0.11 -2.73
N ASN A 200 -30.07 -1.18 -2.65
CA ASN A 200 -30.83 -1.87 -3.70
C ASN A 200 -32.35 -1.60 -3.62
N SER A 201 -32.84 -1.06 -2.50
CA SER A 201 -34.26 -0.73 -2.29
C SER A 201 -34.68 0.64 -2.85
N GLN A 202 -33.72 1.48 -3.26
CA GLN A 202 -33.97 2.88 -3.63
C GLN A 202 -33.96 3.13 -5.16
N GLY A 203 -34.19 2.08 -5.95
CA GLY A 203 -34.21 2.12 -7.42
C GLY A 203 -35.44 1.46 -8.03
N ARG A 204 -36.65 1.85 -7.60
CA ARG A 204 -37.89 1.40 -8.24
C ARG A 204 -39.10 2.31 -7.96
N ASP A 205 -39.03 3.60 -8.29
CA ASP A 205 -40.26 4.36 -8.52
C ASP A 205 -40.09 5.57 -9.45
N ASP A 206 -39.96 5.30 -10.76
CA ASP A 206 -40.00 6.37 -11.77
C ASP A 206 -40.86 5.90 -12.95
N THR A 207 -42.14 6.21 -12.83
CA THR A 207 -43.15 6.15 -13.87
C THR A 207 -42.77 7.07 -15.04
N ILE A 208 -42.71 6.46 -16.23
CA ILE A 208 -42.81 7.00 -17.60
C ILE A 208 -43.14 8.50 -17.72
N LEU A 209 -42.19 9.28 -18.28
CA LEU A 209 -42.52 10.28 -19.30
C LEU A 209 -41.42 10.38 -20.37
N THR A 210 -41.89 10.23 -21.61
CA THR A 210 -41.19 10.13 -22.89
C THR A 210 -40.55 11.45 -23.35
N ALA A 211 -39.33 11.41 -23.90
CA ALA A 211 -38.92 12.10 -25.16
C ALA A 211 -37.48 11.73 -25.58
N PRO A 212 -37.12 11.80 -26.87
CA PRO A 212 -36.09 10.92 -27.45
C PRO A 212 -34.77 11.61 -27.86
N ALA A 213 -33.75 10.74 -27.98
CA ALA A 213 -32.59 10.79 -28.88
C ALA A 213 -31.52 11.89 -28.70
N ALA A 214 -30.31 11.45 -28.32
CA ALA A 214 -29.11 11.67 -29.14
C ALA A 214 -28.03 10.62 -28.77
N ASN A 215 -27.78 9.68 -29.69
CA ASN A 215 -26.64 8.79 -29.65
C ASN A 215 -25.36 9.55 -30.01
N LEU A 216 -24.29 9.31 -29.25
CA LEU A 216 -22.90 9.46 -29.70
C LEU A 216 -22.08 8.31 -29.09
N PRO A 217 -21.41 7.47 -29.90
CA PRO A 217 -20.67 6.32 -29.41
C PRO A 217 -19.22 6.65 -29.05
N ASP A 218 -18.79 6.04 -27.95
CA ASP A 218 -17.54 5.27 -27.76
C ASP A 218 -16.17 5.99 -27.82
N LYS A 219 -15.43 5.99 -26.69
CA LYS A 219 -14.25 5.11 -26.50
C LYS A 219 -13.49 5.34 -25.16
N SER A 220 -13.71 4.38 -24.24
CA SER A 220 -12.83 3.77 -23.21
C SER A 220 -11.82 4.56 -22.36
N PHE A 221 -11.96 4.42 -21.03
CA PHE A 221 -10.98 3.85 -20.08
C PHE A 221 -11.71 3.74 -18.72
N GLY A 222 -11.97 2.61 -18.07
CA GLY A 222 -11.35 1.29 -18.13
C GLY A 222 -10.70 0.93 -16.78
N LEU A 223 -11.45 0.96 -15.66
CA LEU A 223 -11.18 0.21 -14.43
C LEU A 223 -12.51 0.00 -13.67
N THR A 224 -13.36 -0.91 -14.16
CA THR A 224 -14.38 -1.52 -13.31
C THR A 224 -13.69 -2.65 -12.54
N GLU A 225 -13.17 -2.35 -11.35
CA GLU A 225 -12.85 -3.41 -10.41
C GLU A 225 -14.16 -4.08 -9.99
N SER A 226 -14.25 -5.38 -10.27
CA SER A 226 -15.34 -6.23 -9.84
C SER A 226 -15.24 -6.44 -8.32
N SER A 227 -15.94 -5.62 -7.54
CA SER A 227 -16.11 -5.82 -6.08
C SER A 227 -16.79 -7.14 -5.71
N GLY A 228 -17.35 -7.89 -6.67
CA GLY A 228 -17.98 -9.18 -6.41
C GLY A 228 -17.00 -10.35 -6.22
N SER A 229 -15.71 -10.21 -6.56
CA SER A 229 -14.77 -11.34 -6.51
C SER A 229 -14.04 -11.48 -5.18
N SER A 230 -13.73 -10.39 -4.46
CA SER A 230 -12.97 -10.45 -3.20
C SER A 230 -13.86 -10.87 -2.02
N VAL A 231 -15.10 -10.37 -1.96
CA VAL A 231 -16.11 -10.71 -0.95
C VAL A 231 -16.37 -12.21 -0.89
N ASN A 232 -16.50 -12.87 -2.05
CA ASN A 232 -16.72 -14.32 -2.14
C ASN A 232 -15.50 -15.15 -1.68
N ILE A 233 -14.28 -14.61 -1.80
CA ILE A 233 -13.06 -15.28 -1.32
C ILE A 233 -13.01 -15.20 0.21
N THR A 234 -13.25 -14.02 0.77
CA THR A 234 -13.25 -13.81 2.22
C THR A 234 -14.37 -14.61 2.91
N GLN A 235 -15.55 -14.72 2.30
CA GLN A 235 -16.66 -15.53 2.82
C GLN A 235 -16.33 -17.04 2.89
N ASN A 236 -15.74 -17.59 1.81
CA ASN A 236 -15.33 -18.99 1.79
C ASN A 236 -14.26 -19.30 2.84
N ASP A 237 -13.29 -18.40 3.03
CA ASP A 237 -12.23 -18.55 4.04
C ASP A 237 -12.83 -18.58 5.46
N ILE A 238 -13.83 -17.73 5.74
CA ILE A 238 -14.52 -17.72 7.05
C ILE A 238 -15.26 -19.05 7.28
N ILE A 239 -15.98 -19.57 6.30
CA ILE A 239 -16.70 -20.85 6.43
C ILE A 239 -15.72 -22.00 6.67
N LEU A 240 -14.64 -22.07 5.88
CA LEU A 240 -13.63 -23.13 6.02
C LEU A 240 -12.94 -23.07 7.37
N SER A 241 -12.56 -21.86 7.82
CA SER A 241 -11.96 -21.67 9.14
C SER A 241 -12.92 -22.04 10.28
N ALA A 242 -14.20 -21.69 10.19
CA ALA A 242 -15.21 -22.06 11.18
C ALA A 242 -15.36 -23.58 11.31
N ILE A 243 -15.43 -24.30 10.19
CA ILE A 243 -15.49 -25.77 10.16
C ILE A 243 -14.22 -26.39 10.75
N ALA A 244 -13.04 -25.91 10.32
CA ALA A 244 -11.76 -26.40 10.80
C ALA A 244 -11.60 -26.21 12.31
N ASN A 245 -11.98 -25.03 12.81
CA ASN A 245 -11.92 -24.68 14.22
C ASN A 245 -12.88 -25.51 15.07
N GLN A 246 -14.12 -25.70 14.62
CA GLN A 246 -15.07 -26.56 15.34
C GLN A 246 -14.58 -28.01 15.43
N ASN A 247 -14.06 -28.56 14.33
CA ASN A 247 -13.47 -29.90 14.33
C ASN A 247 -12.26 -29.99 15.28
N ALA A 248 -11.37 -28.99 15.27
CA ALA A 248 -10.21 -28.95 16.14
C ALA A 248 -10.58 -28.89 17.62
N LEU A 249 -11.60 -28.11 17.98
CA LEU A 249 -12.11 -28.05 19.35
C LEU A 249 -12.74 -29.39 19.79
N ASN A 250 -13.52 -30.05 18.92
CA ASN A 250 -14.08 -31.37 19.23
C ASN A 250 -12.99 -32.42 19.46
N LEU A 251 -11.94 -32.44 18.63
CA LEU A 251 -10.79 -33.32 18.82
C LEU A 251 -10.04 -33.03 20.13
N ALA A 252 -9.96 -31.76 20.54
CA ALA A 252 -9.36 -31.39 21.81
C ALA A 252 -10.22 -31.82 23.01
N LEU A 253 -11.56 -31.80 22.89
CA LEU A 253 -12.45 -32.35 23.92
C LEU A 253 -12.26 -33.87 24.11
N GLU A 254 -12.07 -34.62 23.03
CA GLU A 254 -11.80 -36.07 23.10
C GLU A 254 -10.49 -36.39 23.83
N ARG A 255 -9.51 -35.49 23.77
CA ARG A 255 -8.20 -35.63 24.45
C ARG A 255 -8.20 -35.04 25.86
N ALA A 256 -9.14 -34.15 26.18
CA ALA A 256 -9.15 -33.42 27.44
C ALA A 256 -9.22 -34.37 28.66
N SER A 257 -8.47 -34.03 29.71
CA SER A 257 -8.57 -34.73 30.99
C SER A 257 -9.95 -34.53 31.62
N ASP A 258 -10.34 -35.42 32.53
CA ASP A 258 -11.62 -35.33 33.24
C ASP A 258 -11.82 -33.98 33.95
N ASP A 259 -10.74 -33.37 34.45
CA ASP A 259 -10.76 -32.08 35.12
C ASP A 259 -11.12 -30.90 34.19
N VAL A 260 -10.81 -30.99 32.89
CA VAL A 260 -11.07 -29.91 31.90
C VAL A 260 -12.28 -30.21 31.03
N ARG A 261 -12.71 -31.47 30.95
CA ARG A 261 -13.70 -31.95 29.98
C ARG A 261 -15.03 -31.18 30.04
N GLU A 262 -15.50 -30.85 31.24
CA GLU A 262 -16.73 -30.04 31.42
C GLU A 262 -16.55 -28.62 30.86
N ASP A 263 -15.43 -27.98 31.18
CA ASP A 263 -15.13 -26.62 30.71
C ASP A 263 -14.88 -26.56 29.22
N MET A 264 -14.25 -27.59 28.66
CA MET A 264 -14.04 -27.71 27.22
C MET A 264 -15.37 -27.90 26.48
N ALA A 265 -16.31 -28.67 27.04
CA ALA A 265 -17.65 -28.81 26.48
C ALA A 265 -18.41 -27.48 26.48
N TRP A 266 -18.29 -26.68 27.55
CA TRP A 266 -18.86 -25.33 27.62
C TRP A 266 -18.24 -24.39 26.57
N VAL A 267 -16.92 -24.44 26.39
CA VAL A 267 -16.21 -23.66 25.35
C VAL A 267 -16.71 -24.02 23.96
N ILE A 268 -16.84 -25.30 23.65
CA ILE A 268 -17.36 -25.76 22.35
C ILE A 268 -18.78 -25.24 22.11
N ALA A 269 -19.66 -25.35 23.09
CA ALA A 269 -21.04 -24.85 22.96
C ALA A 269 -21.07 -23.34 22.65
N ASN A 270 -20.24 -22.55 23.33
CA ASN A 270 -20.11 -21.12 23.06
C ASN A 270 -19.54 -20.82 21.68
N ALA A 271 -18.46 -21.51 21.29
CA ALA A 271 -17.83 -21.33 20.00
C ALA A 271 -18.81 -21.68 18.86
N ILE A 272 -19.55 -22.78 18.97
CA ILE A 272 -20.59 -23.16 18.00
C ILE A 272 -21.64 -22.05 17.88
N ALA A 273 -22.17 -21.57 19.02
CA ALA A 273 -23.15 -20.48 19.01
C ALA A 273 -22.58 -19.19 18.39
N ALA A 274 -21.30 -18.89 18.60
CA ALA A 274 -20.64 -17.73 18.00
C ALA A 274 -20.43 -17.86 16.49
N TYR A 275 -19.97 -19.01 16.02
CA TYR A 275 -19.84 -19.28 14.59
C TYR A 275 -21.20 -19.30 13.88
N GLN A 276 -22.24 -19.83 14.51
CA GLN A 276 -23.61 -19.79 13.96
C GLN A 276 -24.09 -18.35 13.73
N ARG A 277 -23.74 -17.40 14.60
CA ARG A 277 -24.09 -15.98 14.38
C ARG A 277 -23.41 -15.42 13.13
N ILE A 278 -22.17 -15.82 12.85
CA ILE A 278 -21.44 -15.41 11.65
C ILE A 278 -22.08 -16.03 10.41
N LEU A 279 -22.38 -17.33 10.43
CA LEU A 279 -23.05 -18.01 9.31
C LEU A 279 -24.41 -17.40 9.00
N ASN A 280 -25.22 -17.13 10.03
CA ASN A 280 -26.49 -16.45 9.89
C ASN A 280 -26.33 -15.03 9.33
N ALA A 281 -25.31 -14.29 9.77
CA ALA A 281 -25.01 -12.96 9.24
C ALA A 281 -24.58 -13.00 7.77
N MET A 282 -24.04 -14.12 7.28
CA MET A 282 -23.72 -14.35 5.87
C MET A 282 -24.88 -14.93 5.05
N ASN A 283 -26.08 -15.03 5.65
CA ASN A 283 -27.27 -15.65 5.08
C ASN A 283 -27.06 -17.11 4.62
N ILE A 284 -26.20 -17.85 5.33
CA ILE A 284 -25.94 -19.27 5.11
C ILE A 284 -26.67 -20.07 6.20
N PRO A 285 -27.61 -20.98 5.83
CA PRO A 285 -28.38 -21.76 6.79
C PRO A 285 -27.57 -22.84 7.52
#